data_AF-A0A939B7A7-F1
#
_entry.id   AF-A0A939B7A7-F1
#
_cell.length_a   1.000
_cell.length_b   1.000
_cell.length_c   1.000
_cell.angle_alpha   90.00
_cell.angle_beta   90.00
_cell.angle_gamma   90.00
#
_symmetry.space_group_name_H-M   'P 1'
#
loop_
_entity.id
_entity.type
_entity.pdbx_description
1 polymer ?
#
loop_
_entity_poly.entity_id
_entity_poly.type
_entity_poly.pdbx_seq_one_letter_code
_entity_poly.pdbx_strand_id
1 'polypeptide(L)'
;AIYGSRGANGVIIVTTKSGSEGKIQVNFNGSLGWKKITKEIPVMDPYNYAYYQYELGTAGTSSTTSDYGNYNDLDIWRSVEGNDWQDQLFGRTGTQKMYNVNVSGGSKEVKFNLGYSHSDEESIMVGSGYSKNNINAKLNAK
;
A
#
# COMPACT_ATOMS: atom_id res chain seq x y z
N ALA A 1 -30.25 -0.43 25.77
CA ALA A 1 -28.98 -0.88 25.15
C ALA A 1 -27.86 0.05 25.60
N ILE A 2 -26.73 -0.47 26.09
CA ILE A 2 -25.62 0.33 26.65
C ILE A 2 -24.92 1.19 25.58
N TYR A 3 -24.91 0.74 24.31
CA TYR A 3 -24.23 1.42 23.19
C TYR A 3 -25.18 2.01 22.13
N GLY A 4 -26.49 2.08 22.43
CA GLY A 4 -27.51 2.72 21.58
C GLY A 4 -27.86 1.97 20.28
N SER A 5 -28.74 2.58 19.47
CA SER A 5 -29.22 2.02 18.18
C SER A 5 -28.11 1.86 17.14
N ARG A 6 -27.04 2.64 17.25
CA ARG A 6 -25.85 2.53 16.39
C ARG A 6 -25.01 1.27 16.63
N GLY A 7 -25.25 0.56 17.73
CA GLY A 7 -24.65 -0.75 18.00
C GLY A 7 -25.30 -1.91 17.23
N ALA A 8 -26.32 -1.66 16.41
CA ALA A 8 -27.01 -2.71 15.64
C ALA A 8 -26.07 -3.46 14.67
N ASN A 9 -25.00 -2.80 14.20
CA ASN A 9 -23.96 -3.40 13.36
C ASN A 9 -22.79 -4.00 14.15
N GLY A 10 -22.86 -4.03 15.49
CA GLY A 10 -21.79 -4.45 16.38
C GLY A 10 -20.95 -3.30 16.95
N VAL A 11 -20.16 -3.58 17.99
CA VAL A 11 -19.32 -2.60 18.69
C VAL A 11 -17.90 -3.14 18.83
N ILE A 12 -16.90 -2.35 18.43
CA ILE A 12 -15.49 -2.64 18.66
C ILE A 12 -14.99 -1.71 19.77
N ILE A 13 -14.58 -2.28 20.91
CA ILE A 13 -14.03 -1.53 22.05
C ILE A 13 -12.51 -1.58 21.96
N VAL A 14 -11.89 -0.41 21.79
CA VAL A 14 -10.44 -0.26 21.76
C VAL A 14 -9.99 0.39 23.07
N THR A 15 -9.10 -0.29 23.81
CA THR A 15 -8.52 0.23 25.06
C THR A 15 -7.03 0.50 24.87
N THR A 16 -6.62 1.73 25.13
CA THR A 16 -5.20 2.13 25.11
C THR A 16 -4.49 1.78 26.41
N LYS A 17 -3.17 1.53 26.32
CA LYS A 17 -2.33 1.34 27.52
C LYS A 17 -2.46 2.55 28.45
N SER A 18 -2.64 2.26 29.74
CA SER A 18 -2.66 3.27 30.80
C SER A 18 -1.30 3.30 31.50
N GLY A 19 -0.97 4.42 32.16
CA GLY A 19 0.23 4.48 33.00
C GLY A 19 0.19 3.41 34.10
N SER A 20 1.34 2.79 34.37
CA SER A 20 1.53 1.85 35.47
C SER A 20 2.10 2.57 36.69
N GLU A 21 1.72 2.10 37.88
CA GLU A 21 2.35 2.53 39.12
C GLU A 21 3.80 2.01 39.16
N GLY A 22 4.74 2.87 39.56
CA GLY A 22 6.14 2.54 39.70
C GLY A 22 7.06 3.40 38.84
N LYS A 23 8.26 2.87 38.60
CA LYS A 23 9.35 3.59 37.91
C LYS A 23 8.94 3.96 36.48
N ILE A 24 9.47 5.09 36.02
CA ILE A 24 9.33 5.53 34.64
C ILE A 24 9.95 4.48 33.71
N GLN A 25 9.19 4.03 32.72
CA GLN A 25 9.62 3.13 31.67
C GLN A 25 9.58 3.87 30.33
N VAL A 26 10.68 3.77 29.59
CA VAL A 26 10.80 4.31 28.22
C VAL A 26 10.98 3.13 27.28
N ASN A 27 10.08 3.00 26.32
CA ASN A 27 10.14 1.99 25.29
C ASN A 27 10.36 2.67 23.94
N PHE A 28 11.34 2.18 23.20
CA PHE A 28 11.61 2.60 21.83
C PHE A 28 11.57 1.40 20.90
N ASN A 29 10.85 1.52 19.80
CA ASN A 29 10.74 0.50 18.77
C ASN A 29 10.94 1.15 17.40
N GLY A 30 11.94 0.66 16.67
CA GLY A 30 12.18 1.01 15.27
C GLY A 30 12.01 -0.21 14.39
N SER A 31 11.37 -0.06 13.24
CA SER A 31 11.33 -1.09 12.20
C SER A 31 11.57 -0.48 10.82
N LEU A 32 12.23 -1.27 9.97
CA LEU A 32 12.46 -0.98 8.57
C LEU A 32 12.02 -2.20 7.76
N GLY A 33 11.30 -1.97 6.67
CA GLY A 33 10.84 -3.00 5.75
C GLY A 33 10.95 -2.56 4.30
N TRP A 34 11.04 -3.55 3.42
CA TRP A 34 11.05 -3.36 1.96
C TRP A 34 9.83 -4.07 1.37
N LYS A 35 9.24 -3.45 0.35
CA LYS A 35 8.09 -3.99 -0.37
C LYS A 35 8.45 -4.04 -1.85
N LYS A 36 8.24 -5.18 -2.49
CA LYS A 36 8.38 -5.37 -3.93
C LYS A 36 7.14 -6.05 -4.47
N ILE A 37 6.77 -5.75 -5.71
CA ILE A 37 5.75 -6.52 -6.42
C ILE A 37 6.18 -8.00 -6.49
N THR A 38 5.30 -8.90 -6.08
CA THR A 38 5.61 -10.34 -5.99
C THR A 38 5.28 -11.08 -7.29
N LYS A 39 4.30 -10.57 -8.04
CA LYS A 39 3.84 -11.18 -9.28
C LYS A 39 3.23 -10.11 -10.18
N GLU A 40 3.67 -10.12 -11.42
CA GLU A 40 3.09 -9.33 -12.51
C GLU A 40 2.16 -10.22 -13.34
N ILE A 41 1.18 -9.61 -13.99
CA ILE A 41 0.30 -10.29 -14.93
C ILE A 41 1.06 -10.42 -16.26
N PRO A 42 1.25 -11.63 -16.82
CA PRO A 42 1.85 -11.76 -18.13
C PRO A 42 0.93 -11.10 -19.16
N VAL A 43 1.46 -10.10 -19.86
CA VAL A 43 0.76 -9.38 -20.94
C VAL A 43 1.40 -9.73 -22.29
N MET A 44 0.65 -9.52 -23.38
CA MET A 44 1.14 -9.75 -24.73
C MET A 44 2.22 -8.72 -25.09
N ASP A 45 3.24 -9.15 -25.82
CA ASP A 45 4.16 -8.26 -26.51
C ASP A 45 3.46 -7.54 -27.70
N PRO A 46 4.05 -6.46 -28.25
CA PRO A 46 3.44 -5.69 -29.34
C PRO A 46 3.08 -6.53 -30.56
N TYR A 47 3.90 -7.51 -30.92
CA TYR A 47 3.67 -8.40 -32.06
C TYR A 47 2.45 -9.30 -31.82
N ASN A 48 2.39 -9.98 -30.67
CA ASN A 48 1.31 -10.89 -30.31
C ASN A 48 -0.01 -10.13 -30.16
N TYR A 49 0.03 -8.90 -29.66
CA TYR A 49 -1.14 -8.04 -29.60
C TYR A 49 -1.64 -7.65 -30.99
N ALA A 50 -0.75 -7.20 -31.89
CA ALA A 50 -1.12 -6.88 -33.27
C ALA A 50 -1.69 -8.10 -34.00
N TYR A 51 -1.04 -9.26 -33.86
CA TYR A 51 -1.48 -10.53 -34.44
C TYR A 51 -2.87 -10.93 -33.95
N TYR A 52 -3.13 -10.83 -32.63
CA TYR A 52 -4.45 -11.07 -32.04
C TYR A 52 -5.54 -10.17 -32.63
N GLN A 53 -5.23 -8.89 -32.90
CA GLN A 53 -6.19 -7.97 -33.53
C GLN A 53 -6.53 -8.38 -34.98
N TYR A 54 -5.57 -8.95 -35.73
CA TYR A 54 -5.87 -9.52 -37.05
C TYR A 54 -6.79 -10.74 -36.97
N GLU A 55 -6.57 -11.63 -35.98
CA GLU A 55 -7.45 -12.79 -35.77
C GLU A 55 -8.89 -12.36 -35.45
N LEU A 56 -9.06 -11.28 -34.69
CA LEU A 56 -10.38 -10.70 -34.41
C LEU A 56 -11.01 -10.03 -35.64
N GLY A 57 -10.25 -9.23 -36.39
CA GLY A 57 -10.75 -8.51 -37.57
C GLY A 57 -11.17 -9.45 -38.70
N THR A 58 -10.41 -10.53 -38.91
CA THR A 58 -10.74 -11.58 -39.90
C THR A 58 -11.97 -12.41 -39.52
N ALA A 59 -12.34 -12.45 -38.23
CA ALA A 59 -13.52 -13.18 -37.75
C ALA A 59 -14.85 -12.41 -37.92
N GLY A 60 -14.85 -11.12 -38.28
CA GLY A 60 -16.06 -10.28 -38.22
C GLY A 60 -16.39 -9.46 -39.47
N THR A 61 -15.42 -8.84 -40.14
CA THR A 61 -15.69 -7.92 -41.27
C THR A 61 -14.48 -7.82 -42.20
N SER A 62 -14.73 -7.96 -43.50
CA SER A 62 -13.75 -7.99 -44.61
C SER A 62 -12.99 -6.67 -44.84
N SER A 63 -12.31 -6.12 -43.83
CA SER A 63 -11.36 -5.03 -43.98
C SER A 63 -9.96 -5.55 -43.67
N THR A 64 -9.20 -5.85 -44.71
CA THR A 64 -7.82 -6.36 -44.71
C THR A 64 -6.79 -5.36 -44.15
N THR A 65 -7.26 -4.25 -43.58
CA THR A 65 -6.46 -3.20 -42.96
C THR A 65 -6.90 -3.10 -41.51
N SER A 66 -6.10 -3.71 -40.64
CA SER A 66 -6.20 -3.50 -39.20
C SER A 66 -5.71 -2.08 -38.88
N ASP A 67 -6.15 -1.47 -37.77
CA ASP A 67 -5.56 -0.21 -37.26
C ASP A 67 -4.04 -0.34 -37.03
N TYR A 68 -3.52 -1.57 -37.03
CA TYR A 68 -2.12 -1.94 -36.86
C TYR A 68 -1.40 -2.31 -38.19
N GLY A 69 -1.96 -1.94 -39.34
CA GLY A 69 -1.31 -2.02 -40.67
C GLY A 69 -1.83 -3.15 -41.58
N ASN A 70 -0.96 -3.60 -42.50
CA ASN A 70 -1.19 -4.78 -43.34
C ASN A 70 -0.59 -6.03 -42.66
N TYR A 71 -1.28 -7.16 -42.75
CA TYR A 71 -0.81 -8.45 -42.22
C TYR A 71 0.56 -8.86 -42.78
N ASN A 72 0.84 -8.57 -44.05
CA ASN A 72 2.14 -8.89 -44.66
C ASN A 72 3.31 -8.12 -44.03
N ASP A 73 3.02 -7.01 -43.36
CA ASP A 73 4.01 -6.17 -42.68
C ASP A 73 3.98 -6.40 -41.16
N LEU A 74 3.29 -7.43 -40.65
CA LEU A 74 3.17 -7.71 -39.21
C LEU A 74 4.53 -7.83 -38.49
N ASP A 75 5.56 -8.30 -39.20
CA ASP A 75 6.90 -8.45 -38.65
C ASP A 75 7.53 -7.11 -38.21
N ILE A 76 7.04 -5.95 -38.67
CA ILE A 76 7.49 -4.65 -38.16
C ILE A 76 7.29 -4.55 -36.64
N TRP A 77 6.22 -5.14 -36.11
CA TRP A 77 5.90 -5.10 -34.68
C TRP A 77 6.87 -5.94 -33.82
N ARG A 78 7.64 -6.86 -34.42
CA ARG A 78 8.72 -7.56 -33.71
C ARG A 78 9.90 -6.65 -33.38
N SER A 79 10.08 -5.58 -34.15
CA SER A 79 11.12 -4.57 -33.94
C SER A 79 10.70 -3.45 -32.99
N VAL A 80 9.42 -3.42 -32.58
CA VAL A 80 8.89 -2.43 -31.64
C VAL A 80 9.01 -2.97 -30.22
N GLU A 81 9.76 -2.26 -29.38
CA GLU A 81 9.84 -2.58 -27.96
C GLU A 81 8.55 -2.12 -27.25
N GLY A 82 7.94 -3.03 -26.48
CA GLY A 82 6.73 -2.73 -25.73
C GLY A 82 7.03 -1.96 -24.44
N ASN A 83 6.10 -1.10 -24.01
CA ASN A 83 6.19 -0.47 -22.71
C ASN A 83 5.65 -1.41 -21.63
N ASP A 84 6.51 -1.86 -20.71
CA ASP A 84 6.08 -2.56 -19.52
C ASP A 84 5.54 -1.56 -18.48
N TRP A 85 4.25 -1.29 -18.57
CA TRP A 85 3.57 -0.41 -17.63
C TRP A 85 3.56 -0.95 -16.20
N GLN A 86 3.63 -2.27 -15.99
CA GLN A 86 3.63 -2.85 -14.65
C GLN A 86 4.97 -2.59 -13.96
N ASP A 87 6.08 -2.79 -14.67
CA ASP A 87 7.41 -2.45 -14.15
C ASP A 87 7.59 -0.94 -14.02
N GLN A 88 7.13 -0.14 -14.98
CA GLN A 88 7.23 1.32 -14.89
C GLN A 88 6.43 1.91 -13.72
N LEU A 89 5.26 1.35 -13.40
CA LEU A 89 4.42 1.84 -12.31
C LEU A 89 4.76 1.21 -10.96
N PHE A 90 5.13 -0.08 -10.91
CA PHE A 90 5.27 -0.86 -9.67
C PHE A 90 6.64 -1.52 -9.47
N GLY A 91 7.57 -1.36 -10.42
CA GLY A 91 8.89 -1.99 -10.40
C GLY A 91 9.85 -1.43 -9.36
N ARG A 92 9.56 -0.25 -8.79
CA ARG A 92 10.35 0.30 -7.69
C ARG A 92 10.16 -0.49 -6.39
N THR A 93 11.22 -0.56 -5.60
CA THR A 93 11.16 -1.14 -4.25
C THR A 93 10.64 -0.08 -3.28
N GLY A 94 9.44 -0.31 -2.73
CA GLY A 94 8.89 0.51 -1.67
C GLY A 94 9.62 0.30 -0.34
N THR A 95 9.68 1.32 0.50
CA THR A 95 10.29 1.25 1.83
C THR A 95 9.30 1.67 2.90
N GLN A 96 9.33 0.99 4.05
CA GLN A 96 8.48 1.30 5.18
C GLN A 96 9.34 1.47 6.43
N LYS A 97 9.22 2.62 7.09
CA LYS A 97 9.94 2.99 8.31
C LYS A 97 8.92 3.28 9.39
N MET A 98 9.07 2.67 10.55
CA MET A 98 8.24 3.01 11.72
C MET A 98 9.12 3.25 12.94
N TYR A 99 8.81 4.33 13.65
CA TYR A 99 9.44 4.70 14.91
C TYR A 99 8.36 4.93 15.94
N ASN A 100 8.48 4.26 17.09
CA ASN A 100 7.55 4.39 18.19
C ASN A 100 8.35 4.63 19.47
N VAL A 101 8.00 5.71 20.16
CA VAL A 101 8.53 6.08 21.47
C VAL A 101 7.36 6.10 22.44
N ASN A 102 7.46 5.41 23.56
CA ASN A 102 6.44 5.46 24.60
C ASN A 102 7.08 5.61 25.97
N VAL A 103 6.66 6.64 26.70
CA VAL A 103 7.07 6.92 28.07
C VAL A 103 5.86 6.72 28.98
N SER A 104 6.01 5.89 30.01
CA SER A 104 4.93 5.62 30.96
C SER A 104 5.46 5.48 32.38
N GLY A 105 4.68 5.92 33.35
CA GLY A 105 5.01 5.80 34.76
C GLY A 105 3.96 6.47 35.63
N GLY A 106 4.19 6.49 36.94
CA GLY A 106 3.28 7.16 37.86
C GLY A 106 3.36 6.65 39.29
N SER A 107 2.78 7.42 40.20
CA SER A 107 2.54 7.03 41.59
C SER A 107 1.13 6.43 41.75
N LYS A 108 0.72 6.13 42.99
CA LYS A 108 -0.66 5.69 43.31
C LYS A 108 -1.72 6.72 42.92
N GLU A 109 -1.37 8.00 43.05
CA GLU A 109 -2.27 9.13 42.84
C GLU A 109 -2.29 9.60 41.39
N VAL A 110 -1.15 9.55 40.70
CA VAL A 110 -1.03 10.05 39.31
C VAL A 110 -0.34 9.03 38.43
N LYS A 111 -1.01 8.60 37.35
CA LYS A 111 -0.50 7.68 36.34
C LYS A 111 -0.53 8.35 34.97
N PHE A 112 0.59 8.29 34.24
CA PHE A 112 0.71 8.90 32.92
C PHE A 112 1.26 7.92 31.88
N ASN A 113 0.84 8.13 30.64
CA ASN A 113 1.37 7.49 29.45
C ASN A 113 1.43 8.53 28.32
N LEU A 114 2.58 8.63 27.67
CA LEU A 114 2.83 9.50 26.53
C LEU A 114 3.48 8.67 25.43
N GLY A 115 2.85 8.61 24.27
CA GLY A 115 3.34 7.89 23.11
C GLY A 115 3.47 8.80 21.89
N TYR A 116 4.56 8.63 21.16
CA TYR A 116 4.77 9.20 19.83
C TYR A 116 5.06 8.08 18.83
N SER A 117 4.39 8.12 17.69
CA SER A 117 4.57 7.17 16.60
C SER A 117 4.71 7.93 15.29
N HIS A 118 5.80 7.67 14.57
CA HIS A 118 6.01 8.10 13.20
C HIS A 118 6.02 6.88 12.29
N SER A 119 5.22 6.90 11.23
CA SER A 119 5.23 5.90 10.17
C SER A 119 5.44 6.62 8.85
N ASP A 120 6.42 6.17 8.10
CA ASP A 120 6.74 6.67 6.77
C ASP A 120 6.77 5.50 5.81
N GLU A 121 5.99 5.58 4.74
CA GLU A 121 5.88 4.55 3.73
C GLU A 121 6.00 5.15 2.35
N GLU A 122 7.01 4.70 1.62
CA GLU A 122 7.10 4.86 0.19
C GLU A 122 6.56 3.59 -0.48
N SER A 123 5.41 3.71 -1.16
CA SER A 123 4.72 2.56 -1.74
C SER A 123 5.36 2.12 -3.06
N ILE A 124 5.12 0.87 -3.47
CA ILE A 124 5.64 0.31 -4.73
C ILE A 124 5.13 1.08 -5.96
N MET A 125 3.92 1.65 -5.92
CA MET A 125 3.39 2.44 -7.03
C MET A 125 4.07 3.80 -7.09
N VAL A 126 4.66 4.18 -8.24
CA VAL A 126 5.29 5.48 -8.45
C VAL A 126 4.36 6.63 -8.08
N GLY A 127 4.88 7.61 -7.32
CA GLY A 127 4.11 8.77 -6.85
C GLY A 127 3.20 8.50 -5.65
N SER A 128 3.09 7.24 -5.19
CA SER A 128 2.33 6.89 -3.99
C SER A 128 3.23 6.78 -2.76
N GLY A 129 2.73 7.31 -1.64
CA GLY A 129 3.38 7.24 -0.34
C GLY A 129 2.46 7.76 0.76
N TYR A 130 2.78 7.42 2.00
CA TYR A 130 2.00 7.79 3.17
C TYR A 130 2.93 8.10 4.34
N SER A 131 2.69 9.24 4.99
CA SER A 131 3.37 9.59 6.24
C SER A 131 2.35 9.91 7.31
N LYS A 132 2.56 9.36 8.51
CA LYS A 132 1.67 9.54 9.66
C LYS A 132 2.46 9.84 10.90
N ASN A 133 2.07 10.91 11.57
CA ASN A 133 2.49 11.24 12.91
C ASN A 133 1.30 11.02 13.85
N ASN A 134 1.53 10.34 14.96
CA ASN A 134 0.54 10.15 16.00
C ASN A 134 1.17 10.47 17.36
N ILE A 135 0.48 11.31 18.13
CA ILE A 135 0.84 11.63 19.51
C ILE A 135 -0.35 11.23 20.36
N ASN A 136 -0.11 10.41 21.39
CA ASN A 136 -1.10 10.08 22.38
C ASN A 136 -0.59 10.46 23.77
N ALA A 137 -1.48 10.99 24.59
CA ALA A 137 -1.22 11.29 25.98
C ALA A 137 -2.43 10.84 26.79
N LYS A 138 -2.17 10.17 27.91
CA LYS A 138 -3.19 9.69 28.84
C LYS A 138 -2.72 9.95 30.26
N LEU A 139 -3.50 10.73 30.99
CA LEU A 139 -3.29 11.03 32.40
C LEU A 139 -4.48 10.52 33.19
N ASN A 140 -4.21 9.78 34.26
CA ASN A 140 -5.22 9.42 35.25
C ASN A 140 -4.73 9.93 36.60
N ALA A 141 -5.46 10.87 37.18
CA ALA A 141 -5.28 11.33 38.55
C ALA A 141 -6.45 10.81 39.38
N LYS A 142 -6.17 10.35 40.59
CA LYS A 142 -7.16 9.88 41.56
C LYS A 142 -7.40 10.92 42.65
#